data_AF-N2A535-F1
#
_entry.id   AF-N2A535-F1
#
_cell.length_a   1.000
_cell.length_b   1.000
_cell.length_c   1.000
_cell.angle_alpha   90.00
_cell.angle_beta   90.00
_cell.angle_gamma   90.00
#
_symmetry.space_group_name_H-M   'P 1'
#
loop_
_entity.id
_entity.type
_entity.pdbx_description
1 polymer ?
#
loop_
_entity_poly.entity_id
_entity_poly.type
_entity_poly.pdbx_seq_one_letter_code
_entity_poly.pdbx_strand_id
1 'polypeptide(L)' 'MRDEYGRINNRAQIIRSLDKLRLAHFLTLIVENPEEYPKNTMEWLDWLNAESGDNIDKL' A
#
# COMPACT_ATOMS: atom_id res chain seq x y z
N MET A 1 6.16 6.16 6.33
CA MET A 1 5.70 7.50 6.76
C MET A 1 4.95 7.38 8.08
N ARG A 2 5.29 8.17 9.11
CA ARG A 2 4.61 8.11 10.42
C ARG A 2 3.48 9.14 10.47
N ASP A 3 2.39 8.83 11.17
CA ASP A 3 1.33 9.80 11.43
C ASP A 3 1.78 10.90 12.41
N GLU A 4 0.93 11.89 12.62
CA GLU A 4 1.14 13.02 13.54
C GLU A 4 1.29 12.58 15.02
N TYR A 5 1.01 11.31 15.33
CA TYR A 5 1.15 10.69 16.65
C TYR A 5 2.35 9.72 16.72
N GLY A 6 3.17 9.66 15.67
CA GLY A 6 4.38 8.83 15.61
C GLY A 6 4.13 7.35 15.28
N ARG A 7 2.93 6.96 14.87
CA ARG A 7 2.56 5.59 14.47
C ARG A 7 2.91 5.35 13.02
N ILE A 8 3.31 4.13 12.66
CA ILE A 8 3.56 3.77 11.26
C ILE A 8 2.21 3.75 10.54
N ASN A 9 2.10 4.51 9.44
CA ASN A 9 0.89 4.48 8.62
C ASN A 9 0.66 3.07 8.08
N ASN A 10 -0.60 2.63 8.07
CA ASN A 10 -0.97 1.42 7.36
C ASN A 10 -0.94 1.65 5.83
N ARG A 11 -0.94 0.56 5.07
CA ARG A 11 -0.84 0.65 3.60
C ARG A 11 -2.00 1.43 2.99
N ALA A 12 -3.22 1.34 3.53
CA ALA A 12 -4.35 2.11 3.06
C ALA A 12 -4.15 3.63 3.20
N GLN A 13 -3.58 4.08 4.32
CA GLN A 13 -3.26 5.50 4.54
C GLN A 13 -2.21 5.99 3.55
N ILE A 14 -1.19 5.18 3.25
CA ILE A 14 -0.16 5.57 2.29
C ILE A 14 -0.71 5.62 0.87
N ILE A 15 -1.48 4.62 0.43
CA ILE A 15 -2.11 4.62 -0.90
C ILE A 15 -2.99 5.87 -1.09
N ARG A 16 -3.72 6.31 -0.07
CA ARG A 16 -4.52 7.55 -0.11
C ARG A 16 -3.69 8.82 -0.29
N SER A 17 -2.42 8.80 0.10
CA SER A 17 -1.50 9.94 -0.05
C SER A 17 -0.75 9.97 -1.39
N LEU A 18 -0.85 8.92 -2.21
CA LEU A 18 -0.17 8.86 -3.50
C LEU A 18 -0.76 9.87 -4.49
N ASP A 19 0.10 10.55 -5.24
CA ASP A 19 -0.31 11.30 -6.42
C ASP A 19 -0.75 10.34 -7.55
N LYS A 20 -1.36 10.90 -8.61
CA LYS A 20 -1.92 10.12 -9.72
C LYS A 20 -0.88 9.25 -10.44
N LEU A 21 0.36 9.73 -10.57
CA LEU A 21 1.41 9.00 -11.28
C LEU A 21 1.84 7.79 -10.45
N ARG A 22 2.12 7.99 -9.17
CA ARG A 22 2.48 6.90 -8.25
C ARG A 22 1.36 5.89 -8.08
N LEU A 23 0.11 6.35 -7.99
CA LEU A 23 -1.04 5.45 -7.94
C LEU A 23 -1.14 4.59 -9.21
N ALA A 24 -0.91 5.18 -10.39
CA ALA A 24 -0.90 4.42 -11.65
C ALA A 24 0.21 3.35 -11.65
N HIS A 25 1.44 3.70 -11.25
CA HIS A 25 2.53 2.73 -11.13
C HIS A 25 2.21 1.60 -10.15
N PHE A 26 1.64 1.92 -8.99
CA PHE A 26 1.23 0.92 -8.02
C PHE A 26 0.17 -0.05 -8.58
N LEU A 27 -0.83 0.48 -9.29
CA LEU A 27 -1.86 -0.36 -9.92
C LEU A 27 -1.27 -1.23 -11.04
N THR A 28 -0.31 -0.72 -11.82
CA THR A 28 0.41 -1.52 -12.82
C THR A 28 1.18 -2.68 -12.17
N LEU A 29 1.88 -2.44 -11.06
CA LEU A 29 2.60 -3.50 -10.34
C LEU A 29 1.67 -4.62 -9.87
N ILE A 30 0.46 -4.29 -9.42
CA ILE A 30 -0.56 -5.29 -9.04
C ILE A 30 -0.97 -6.15 -10.23
N VAL A 31 -1.14 -5.53 -11.40
CA VAL A 31 -1.53 -6.25 -12.62
C VAL A 31 -0.39 -7.13 -13.15
N GLU A 32 0.85 -6.66 -13.05
CA GLU A 32 2.03 -7.38 -13.55
C GLU A 32 2.45 -8.56 -12.65
N ASN A 33 2.20 -8.49 -11.34
CA ASN A 33 2.67 -9.48 -10.36
C ASN A 33 1.52 -9.94 -9.43
N PRO A 34 0.39 -10.45 -9.96
CA PRO A 34 -0.80 -10.72 -9.16
C PRO A 34 -0.58 -11.73 -8.02
N GLU A 35 0.43 -12.59 -8.12
CA GLU A 35 0.84 -13.55 -7.09
C GLU A 35 1.48 -12.92 -5.85
N GLU A 36 1.99 -11.69 -5.97
CA GLU A 36 2.56 -10.94 -4.84
C GLU A 36 1.49 -10.18 -4.03
N TYR A 37 0.25 -10.13 -4.55
CA TYR A 37 -0.85 -9.38 -3.96
C TYR A 37 -1.99 -10.28 -3.48
N PRO A 38 -2.81 -9.80 -2.54
CA PRO A 38 -3.97 -10.53 -2.05
C PRO A 38 -4.95 -10.95 -3.16
N LYS A 39 -5.49 -12.17 -3.06
CA LYS A 39 -6.38 -12.73 -4.10
C LYS A 39 -7.86 -12.57 -3.82
N ASN A 40 -8.25 -12.16 -2.61
CA ASN A 40 -9.63 -11.99 -2.20
C ASN A 40 -9.80 -10.82 -1.22
N THR A 41 -11.05 -10.43 -0.99
CA THR A 41 -11.40 -9.25 -0.18
C THR A 41 -10.88 -9.31 1.25
N MET A 42 -10.88 -10.48 1.90
CA MET A 42 -10.42 -10.60 3.29
C MET A 42 -8.91 -10.42 3.38
N GLU A 43 -8.16 -11.07 2.49
CA GLU A 43 -6.71 -10.88 2.43
C GLU A 43 -6.34 -9.43 2.08
N TRP A 44 -7.13 -8.76 1.22
CA TRP A 44 -6.95 -7.33 0.93
C TRP A 44 -7.18 -6.47 2.16
N LEU A 45 -8.23 -6.74 2.94
CA LEU A 45 -8.51 -6.00 4.18
C LEU A 45 -7.35 -6.14 5.17
N ASP A 46 -6.82 -7.35 5.36
CA ASP A 46 -5.69 -7.58 6.25
C ASP A 46 -4.42 -6.88 5.73
N TRP A 47 -4.13 -7.00 4.43
CA TRP A 47 -2.96 -6.39 3.81
C TRP A 47 -3.00 -4.86 3.87
N LEU A 48 -4.16 -4.25 3.68
CA LEU A 48 -4.35 -2.79 3.70
C LEU A 48 -4.24 -2.20 5.11
N ASN A 49 -4.65 -2.96 6.13
CA ASN A 49 -4.56 -2.56 7.53
C ASN A 49 -3.19 -2.81 8.15
N ALA A 50 -2.37 -3.68 7.56
CA ALA A 50 -1.01 -3.91 7.99
C ALA A 50 -0.16 -2.63 7.87
N GLU A 51 0.82 -2.51 8.77
CA GLU A 51 1.81 -1.43 8.74
C GLU A 51 2.54 -1.41 7.39
N SER A 52 2.77 -0.22 6.86
CA SER A 52 3.45 -0.08 5.56
C SER A 52 4.91 -0.56 5.55
N GLY A 53 5.49 -0.74 6.74
CA GLY A 53 6.94 -0.87 6.92
C GLY A 53 7.70 0.37 6.44
N ASP A 54 9.03 0.29 6.46
CA ASP A 54 9.95 1.34 6.01
C ASP A 54 10.16 1.37 4.48
N ASN A 55 9.53 0.46 3.72
CA ASN A 55 9.89 0.18 2.32
C ASN A 55 8.95 0.77 1.25
N ILE A 56 7.93 1.55 1.60
CA ILE A 56 7.09 2.21 0.58
C ILE A 56 7.80 3.41 -0.10
N ASP A 57 8.97 3.84 0.40
CA ASP A 57 9.80 4.86 -0.28
C ASP A 57 10.38 4.40 -1.64
N LYS A 58 10.05 3.17 -2.10
CA LYS A 58 10.37 2.66 -3.44
C LYS A 58 9.17 2.56 -4.40
N LEU A 59 7.99 3.06 -4.02
CA LEU A 59 6.82 3.16 -4.92
C LEU A 59 6.74 4.52 -5.64
#